data_AF-R7UQV6-F1
#
_entry.id   AF-R7UQV6-F1
#
_cell.length_a   1.000
_cell.length_b   1.000
_cell.length_c   1.000
_cell.angle_alpha   90.00
_cell.angle_beta   90.00
_cell.angle_gamma   90.00
#
_symmetry.space_group_name_H-M   'P 1'
#
loop_
_entity.id
_entity.type
_entity.pdbx_description
1 polymer ?
#
loop_
_entity_poly.entity_id
_entity_poly.type
_entity_poly.pdbx_seq_one_letter_code
_entity_poly.pdbx_strand_id
1 'polypeptide(L)'
;PDAWIQVDLAALQSITAVVTRGRVVYPEFTKTYKLAHSQDGSSWSWYTDLNGDTKLHCFQIFEGNYDQGERVLNCLDPPIVTRFLRLYP
;
A
#
# COMPACT_ATOMS: atom_id res chain seq x y z
N PRO A 1 14.02 -7.98 -9.51
CA PRO A 1 13.35 -7.84 -8.20
C PRO A 1 12.59 -6.52 -8.15
N ASP A 2 11.28 -6.57 -7.91
CA ASP A 2 10.49 -5.35 -7.75
C ASP A 2 10.87 -4.67 -6.44
N ALA A 3 11.12 -3.36 -6.50
CA ALA A 3 11.49 -2.57 -5.33
C ALA A 3 10.25 -2.35 -4.44
N TRP A 4 10.45 -2.34 -3.13
CA TRP A 4 9.41 -2.05 -2.15
C TRP A 4 9.97 -1.20 -1.01
N ILE A 5 9.08 -0.48 -0.33
CA ILE A 5 9.34 0.08 1.00
C ILE A 5 8.61 -0.76 2.04
N GLN A 6 9.30 -1.12 3.12
CA GLN A 6 8.72 -1.87 4.24
C GLN A 6 8.67 -0.98 5.48
N VAL A 7 7.55 -1.08 6.19
CA VAL A 7 7.32 -0.43 7.47
C VAL A 7 7.13 -1.52 8.52
N ASP A 8 7.91 -1.46 9.61
CA ASP A 8 7.67 -2.24 10.85
C ASP A 8 7.01 -1.31 11.87
N LEU A 9 5.78 -1.64 12.28
CA LEU A 9 4.98 -0.88 13.25
C LEU A 9 5.30 -1.24 14.70
N ALA A 10 6.31 -2.10 14.92
CA ALA A 10 6.78 -2.66 16.20
C ALA A 10 5.77 -3.58 16.92
N ALA A 11 4.47 -3.41 16.69
CA ALA A 11 3.39 -4.24 17.21
C ALA A 11 2.27 -4.39 16.17
N LEU A 12 1.29 -5.25 16.46
CA LEU A 12 0.07 -5.32 15.66
C LEU A 12 -0.72 -4.02 15.77
N GLN A 13 -0.97 -3.39 14.62
CA GLN A 13 -1.72 -2.15 14.52
C GLN A 13 -2.80 -2.29 13.45
N SER A 14 -3.91 -1.56 13.64
CA SER A 14 -4.93 -1.43 12.61
C SER A 14 -4.56 -0.29 11.67
N ILE A 15 -4.36 -0.62 10.40
CA ILE A 15 -4.09 0.33 9.32
C ILE A 15 -5.38 0.53 8.54
N THR A 16 -5.86 1.77 8.50
CA THR A 16 -7.11 2.15 7.83
C THR A 16 -6.88 2.93 6.55
N ALA A 17 -5.69 3.49 6.34
CA ALA A 17 -5.38 4.25 5.14
C ALA A 17 -3.86 4.41 4.92
N VAL A 18 -3.50 4.72 3.68
CA VAL A 18 -2.14 5.11 3.25
C VAL A 18 -2.23 6.46 2.55
N VAL A 19 -1.32 7.37 2.89
CA VAL A 19 -1.15 8.65 2.17
C VAL A 19 0.17 8.62 1.41
N THR A 20 0.11 8.82 0.09
CA THR A 20 1.30 8.93 -0.76
C THR A 20 1.53 10.37 -1.20
N ARG A 21 2.80 10.73 -1.38
CA ARG A 21 3.22 12.03 -1.93
C ARG A 21 4.45 11.86 -2.82
N GLY A 22 4.53 12.67 -3.88
CA GLY A 22 5.74 12.82 -4.68
C GLY A 22 6.80 13.69 -3.99
N ARG A 23 7.95 13.78 -4.66
CA ARG A 23 9.07 14.63 -4.23
C ARG A 23 8.85 16.07 -4.69
N VAL A 24 8.74 17.02 -3.76
CA VAL A 24 8.36 18.43 -4.03
C VAL A 24 9.05 19.10 -5.24
N VAL A 25 10.33 18.87 -5.45
CA VAL A 25 11.16 19.62 -6.43
C VAL A 25 11.27 18.91 -7.78
N TYR A 26 11.02 17.61 -7.84
CA TYR A 26 11.24 16.80 -9.04
C TYR A 26 9.97 16.02 -9.39
N PRO A 27 9.72 15.73 -10.68
CA PRO A 27 8.55 14.96 -11.12
C PRO A 27 8.74 13.45 -10.82
N GLU A 28 9.04 13.13 -9.56
CA GLU A 28 9.27 11.81 -9.02
C GLU A 28 8.11 11.46 -8.10
N PHE A 29 7.25 10.55 -8.58
CA PHE A 29 6.05 10.13 -7.88
C PHE A 29 5.61 8.74 -8.35
N THR A 30 4.90 8.04 -7.47
CA THR A 30 4.38 6.70 -7.76
C THR A 30 2.95 6.81 -8.27
N LYS A 31 2.70 6.38 -9.51
CA LYS A 31 1.38 6.46 -10.15
C LYS A 31 0.39 5.43 -9.64
N THR A 32 0.87 4.22 -9.37
CA THR A 32 0.07 3.11 -8.87
C THR A 32 0.89 2.34 -7.86
N TYR A 33 0.26 1.63 -6.94
CA TYR A 33 0.98 0.72 -6.06
C TYR A 33 0.08 -0.41 -5.56
N LYS A 34 0.71 -1.44 -4.99
CA LYS A 34 0.07 -2.57 -4.31
C LYS A 34 0.57 -2.66 -2.87
N LEU A 35 -0.24 -3.27 -2.01
CA LEU A 35 0.11 -3.49 -0.60
C LEU A 35 0.26 -4.98 -0.31
N ALA A 36 1.33 -5.34 0.40
CA ALA A 36 1.41 -6.62 1.09
C ALA A 36 1.59 -6.40 2.59
N HIS A 37 1.09 -7.30 3.41
CA HIS A 37 1.16 -7.21 4.86
C HIS A 37 1.60 -8.52 5.48
N SER A 38 2.16 -8.45 6.68
CA SER A 38 2.67 -9.61 7.42
C SER A 38 2.64 -9.38 8.93
N GLN A 39 2.32 -10.42 9.68
CA GLN A 39 2.39 -10.42 11.15
C GLN A 39 3.80 -10.75 11.66
N ASP A 40 4.54 -11.58 10.91
CA ASP A 40 5.80 -12.22 11.32
C ASP A 40 7.04 -11.73 10.53
N GLY A 41 6.83 -10.95 9.48
CA GLY A 41 7.87 -10.43 8.58
C GLY A 41 8.37 -11.44 7.55
N SER A 42 7.89 -12.68 7.59
CA SER A 42 8.35 -13.80 6.75
C SER A 42 7.25 -14.29 5.80
N SER A 43 6.02 -14.38 6.27
CA SER A 43 4.84 -14.79 5.53
C SER A 43 4.04 -13.56 5.11
N TRP A 44 3.91 -13.32 3.81
CA TRP A 44 3.30 -12.11 3.26
C TRP A 44 2.00 -12.41 2.52
N SER A 45 1.00 -11.57 2.72
CA SER A 45 -0.28 -11.62 2.01
C SER A 45 -0.51 -10.31 1.28
N TRP A 46 -1.01 -10.37 0.04
CA TRP A 46 -1.45 -9.20 -0.69
C TRP A 46 -2.76 -8.68 -0.09
N TYR A 47 -2.90 -7.35 -0.03
CA TYR A 47 -4.17 -6.74 0.26
C TYR A 47 -5.13 -6.89 -0.92
N THR A 48 -6.37 -7.27 -0.64
CA THR A 48 -7.46 -7.41 -1.61
C THR A 48 -8.68 -6.69 -1.06
N ASP A 49 -9.41 -5.96 -1.91
CA ASP A 49 -10.70 -5.42 -1.50
C ASP A 49 -11.77 -6.53 -1.38
N LEU A 50 -12.83 -6.25 -0.63
CA LEU A 50 -13.99 -7.14 -0.53
C LEU A 50 -15.01 -6.93 -1.67
N ASN A 51 -14.88 -5.85 -2.45
CA ASN A 51 -15.91 -5.36 -3.37
C ASN A 51 -15.80 -5.89 -4.82
N GLY A 52 -14.83 -6.74 -5.11
CA GLY A 52 -15.08 -7.81 -6.09
C GLY A 52 -14.55 -7.57 -7.49
N ASP A 53 -13.25 -7.28 -7.62
CA ASP A 53 -12.49 -7.74 -8.79
C ASP A 53 -11.58 -8.95 -8.49
N THR A 54 -11.92 -9.66 -7.40
CA THR A 54 -11.29 -10.89 -6.93
C THR A 54 -11.48 -12.11 -7.86
N LYS A 55 -12.11 -11.93 -9.03
CA LYS A 55 -12.13 -12.96 -10.08
C LYS A 55 -10.96 -12.84 -11.06
N LEU A 56 -10.27 -11.70 -11.15
CA LEU A 56 -9.17 -11.49 -12.10
C LEU A 56 -7.83 -11.14 -11.43
N HIS A 57 -7.82 -10.59 -10.21
CA HIS A 57 -6.58 -10.17 -9.55
C HIS A 57 -6.47 -10.64 -8.09
N CYS A 58 -5.32 -11.23 -7.74
CA CYS A 58 -4.99 -11.69 -6.37
C CYS A 58 -4.52 -10.55 -5.43
N PHE A 59 -4.72 -9.28 -5.83
CA PHE A 59 -4.28 -8.07 -5.12
C PHE A 59 -5.06 -6.84 -5.61
N GLN A 60 -5.17 -5.83 -4.75
CA GLN A 60 -5.70 -4.51 -5.11
C GLN A 60 -4.60 -3.61 -5.68
N ILE A 61 -4.92 -2.88 -6.75
CA ILE A 61 -4.11 -1.77 -7.26
C ILE A 61 -4.69 -0.46 -6.73
N PHE A 62 -3.85 0.37 -6.13
CA PHE A 62 -4.18 1.71 -5.66
C PHE A 62 -3.64 2.74 -6.63
N GLU A 63 -4.44 3.76 -6.94
CA GLU A 63 -3.97 4.96 -7.61
C GLU A 63 -3.15 5.81 -6.64
N GLY A 64 -1.92 6.11 -7.00
CA GLY A 64 -1.01 6.97 -6.25
C GLY A 64 -1.12 8.42 -6.71
N ASN A 65 0.01 9.07 -6.91
CA ASN A 65 0.07 10.48 -7.25
C ASN A 65 0.13 10.68 -8.78
N TYR A 66 -0.49 11.75 -9.27
CA TYR A 66 -0.38 12.21 -10.66
C TYR A 66 0.61 13.38 -10.82
N ASP A 67 1.06 13.96 -9.71
CA ASP A 67 2.05 15.03 -9.64
C ASP A 67 2.95 14.89 -8.41
N GLN A 68 3.85 15.87 -8.23
CA GLN A 68 4.87 15.89 -7.20
C GLN A 68 4.45 16.57 -5.88
N GLY A 69 3.31 17.26 -5.87
CA GLY A 69 2.90 18.17 -4.78
C GLY A 69 1.75 17.63 -3.94
N GLU A 70 0.73 17.06 -4.60
CA GLU A 70 -0.52 16.67 -3.96
C GLU A 70 -0.37 15.39 -3.16
N ARG A 71 -1.04 15.34 -2.01
CA ARG A 71 -1.14 14.13 -1.18
C ARG A 71 -2.35 13.34 -1.63
N VAL A 72 -2.17 12.05 -1.90
CA VAL A 72 -3.26 11.14 -2.27
C VAL A 72 -3.53 10.19 -1.11
N LEU A 73 -4.78 10.17 -0.65
CA LEU A 73 -5.26 9.29 0.43
C LEU A 73 -5.97 8.09 -0.18
N ASN A 74 -5.51 6.90 0.18
CA ASN A 74 -6.17 5.64 -0.14
C ASN A 74 -6.62 4.96 1.16
N CYS A 75 -7.94 4.86 1.34
CA CYS A 75 -8.52 4.12 2.45
C CYS A 75 -8.45 2.61 2.19
N LEU A 76 -8.22 1.84 3.25
CA LEU A 76 -8.27 0.39 3.26
C LEU A 76 -9.63 -0.04 3.78
N ASP A 77 -10.45 -0.57 2.89
CA ASP A 77 -11.74 -1.18 3.21
C ASP A 77 -11.77 -2.63 2.69
N PRO A 78 -11.58 -3.62 3.59
CA PRO A 78 -11.55 -3.50 5.05
C PRO A 78 -10.18 -3.01 5.60
N PRO A 79 -10.14 -2.42 6.80
CA PRO A 79 -8.88 -2.15 7.50
C PRO A 79 -8.05 -3.42 7.71
N ILE A 80 -6.72 -3.29 7.68
CA ILE A 80 -5.80 -4.41 7.90
C ILE A 80 -5.24 -4.33 9.31
N VAL A 81 -5.26 -5.43 10.07
CA VAL A 81 -4.49 -5.54 11.32
C VAL A 81 -3.17 -6.22 11.00
N THR A 82 -2.04 -5.54 11.15
CA THR A 82 -0.70 -6.05 10.79
C THR A 82 0.42 -5.39 11.58
N ARG A 83 1.60 -6.02 11.64
CA ARG A 83 2.84 -5.39 12.14
C ARG A 83 3.68 -4.83 10.99
N PHE A 84 3.79 -5.58 9.91
CA PHE A 84 4.58 -5.19 8.75
C PHE A 84 3.68 -4.86 7.57
N LEU A 85 4.05 -3.81 6.85
CA LEU A 85 3.42 -3.40 5.61
C LEU A 85 4.51 -3.14 4.56
N ARG A 86 4.29 -3.61 3.34
CA ARG A 86 5.10 -3.31 2.16
C ARG A 86 4.27 -2.61 1.10
N LEU A 87 4.82 -1.53 0.56
CA LEU A 87 4.27 -0.84 -0.61
C LEU A 87 5.15 -1.19 -1.81
N TYR A 88 4.51 -1.69 -2.86
CA TYR A 88 5.13 -2.04 -4.13
C TYR A 88 4.64 -1.04 -5.19
N PRO A 89 5.49 -0.12 -5.69
CA PRO A 89 5.16 0.78 -6.79
C PRO A 89 4.83 0.04 -8.09
#